data_AF-A0A6A6FHR8-F1
#
_entry.id   AF-A0A6A6FHR8-F1
#
_cell.length_a   1.000
_cell.length_b   1.000
_cell.length_c   1.000
_cell.angle_alpha   90.00
_cell.angle_beta   90.00
_cell.angle_gamma   90.00
#
_symmetry.space_group_name_H-M   'P 1'
#
loop_
_entity.id
_entity.type
_entity.pdbx_description
1 polymer ?
#
loop_
_entity_poly.entity_id
_entity_poly.type
_entity_poly.pdbx_seq_one_letter_code
_entity_poly.pdbx_strand_id
1 'polypeptide(L)'
;MARFAYALKVICAIGCALAQASSLRHSIFAIMQLAINVVIFFLGIYLPTLVASKPRNARQTFVKDFNRRVQSIVSALSGRANSEDAPDAEQEIGCADADSGRLYTKEQVESEFDMDAWQRIAYEEFKTTILAKGAGLKTFPCVYATMGYRSGDHRYVFLESDDPSEPRNVRIVAPALRAYLRMSKSLGDNTSLVIMAAPTDGESRSVDEYNHSFWEMLRGLRIWDSKPWPKEFPQDTHHEKWTYCFDGTPLFPVALTPAHQRRWSRHAPVPLIALQPKWVLDRLLSTPEKRESATGKVRKLLKQYDQVDISPDLTTYGEVGTSEVHQLCLRDENEPADIPFQDFDRGGSSASFSRRSSLESRRTSLESRRSSTESQTV
;
A
#
# COMPACT_ATOMS: atom_id res chain seq x y z
N MET A 1 65.76 -50.57 -9.19
CA MET A 1 66.01 -49.16 -9.56
C MET A 1 65.04 -48.58 -10.61
N ALA A 2 64.63 -49.31 -11.65
CA ALA A 2 63.79 -48.77 -12.73
C ALA A 2 62.39 -48.23 -12.30
N ARG A 3 61.74 -48.84 -11.29
CA ARG A 3 60.43 -48.39 -10.79
C ARG A 3 60.48 -47.06 -10.00
N PHE A 4 61.63 -46.74 -9.39
CA PHE A 4 61.81 -45.49 -8.65
C PHE A 4 62.02 -44.30 -9.60
N ALA A 5 62.73 -44.51 -10.70
CA ALA A 5 62.93 -43.51 -11.74
C ALA A 5 61.63 -43.15 -12.48
N TYR A 6 60.72 -44.11 -12.66
CA TYR A 6 59.41 -43.85 -13.28
C TYR A 6 58.51 -43.02 -12.36
N ALA A 7 58.45 -43.36 -11.06
CA ALA A 7 57.68 -42.61 -10.08
C ALA A 7 58.14 -41.15 -9.98
N LEU A 8 59.45 -40.90 -10.00
CA LEU A 8 60.00 -39.53 -9.95
C LEU A 8 59.65 -38.71 -11.21
N LYS A 9 59.64 -39.34 -12.40
CA LYS A 9 59.22 -38.68 -13.65
C LYS A 9 57.74 -38.32 -13.64
N VAL A 10 56.88 -39.18 -13.11
CA VAL A 10 55.43 -38.93 -13.00
C VAL A 10 55.14 -37.77 -12.03
N ILE A 11 55.81 -37.75 -10.86
CA ILE A 11 55.65 -36.66 -9.89
C ILE A 11 56.13 -35.33 -10.48
N CYS A 12 57.25 -35.31 -11.21
CA CYS A 12 57.76 -34.10 -11.85
C CYS A 12 56.81 -33.60 -12.97
N ALA A 13 56.20 -34.50 -13.74
CA ALA A 13 55.23 -34.15 -14.77
C ALA A 13 53.93 -33.57 -14.18
N ILE A 14 53.43 -34.16 -13.08
CA ILE A 14 52.25 -33.65 -12.36
C ILE A 14 52.55 -32.28 -11.74
N GLY A 15 53.72 -32.10 -11.12
CA GLY A 15 54.15 -30.81 -10.58
C GLY A 15 54.24 -29.71 -11.65
N CYS A 16 54.76 -30.05 -12.84
CA CYS A 16 54.85 -29.10 -13.95
C CYS A 16 53.46 -28.74 -14.52
N ALA A 17 52.54 -29.70 -14.62
CA ALA A 17 51.16 -29.46 -15.05
C ALA A 17 50.36 -28.61 -14.04
N LEU A 18 50.54 -28.85 -12.73
CA LEU A 18 49.93 -28.04 -11.67
C LEU A 18 50.49 -26.61 -11.63
N ALA A 19 51.78 -26.42 -11.91
CA ALA A 19 52.40 -25.10 -12.01
C ALA A 19 51.94 -24.32 -13.26
N GLN A 20 51.74 -25.00 -14.40
CA GLN A 20 51.15 -24.38 -15.59
C GLN A 20 49.68 -24.01 -15.38
N ALA A 21 48.90 -24.83 -14.68
CA ALA A 21 47.51 -24.54 -14.35
C ALA A 21 47.36 -23.36 -13.36
N SER A 22 48.27 -23.21 -12.40
CA SER A 22 48.25 -22.07 -11.47
C SER A 22 48.65 -20.75 -12.14
N SER A 23 49.64 -20.79 -13.05
CA SER A 23 50.03 -19.66 -13.89
C SER A 23 48.89 -19.20 -14.80
N LEU A 24 48.17 -20.14 -15.43
CA LEU A 24 47.03 -19.82 -16.30
C LEU A 24 45.87 -19.17 -15.52
N ARG A 25 45.60 -19.65 -14.29
CA ARG A 25 44.60 -19.03 -13.40
C ARG A 25 44.97 -17.61 -12.99
N HIS A 26 46.25 -17.34 -12.72
CA HIS A 26 46.71 -15.99 -12.41
C HIS A 26 46.61 -15.06 -13.61
N SER A 27 46.94 -15.54 -14.81
CA SER A 27 46.78 -14.76 -16.05
C SER A 27 45.31 -14.47 -16.37
N ILE A 28 44.40 -15.43 -16.19
CA ILE A 28 42.96 -15.22 -16.39
C ILE A 28 42.41 -14.22 -15.39
N PHE A 29 42.81 -14.32 -14.11
CA PHE A 29 42.41 -13.36 -13.08
C PHE A 29 42.91 -11.94 -13.38
N ALA A 30 44.16 -11.80 -13.85
CA ALA A 30 44.72 -10.51 -14.24
C ALA A 30 44.00 -9.89 -15.46
N ILE A 31 43.64 -10.71 -16.47
CA ILE A 31 42.87 -10.25 -17.64
C ILE A 31 41.46 -9.82 -17.23
N MET A 32 40.81 -10.58 -16.35
CA MET A 32 39.48 -10.25 -15.84
C MET A 32 39.50 -8.96 -15.00
N GLN A 33 40.53 -8.77 -14.16
CA GLN A 33 40.71 -7.55 -13.38
C GLN A 33 40.98 -6.33 -14.28
N LEU A 34 41.76 -6.50 -15.35
CA LEU A 34 41.99 -5.45 -16.34
C LEU A 34 40.69 -5.08 -17.06
N ALA A 35 39.88 -6.05 -17.46
CA ALA A 35 38.58 -5.82 -18.08
C ALA A 35 37.63 -5.06 -17.14
N ILE A 36 37.58 -5.42 -15.86
CA ILE A 36 36.79 -4.71 -14.84
C ILE A 36 37.27 -3.26 -14.71
N ASN A 37 38.59 -3.03 -14.62
CA ASN A 37 39.14 -1.68 -14.51
C ASN A 37 38.85 -0.82 -15.75
N VAL A 38 38.87 -1.42 -16.95
CA VAL A 38 38.51 -0.73 -18.20
C VAL A 38 37.02 -0.36 -18.22
N VAL A 39 36.13 -1.27 -17.80
CA VAL A 39 34.69 -0.98 -17.69
C VAL A 39 34.42 0.12 -16.67
N ILE A 40 35.08 0.09 -15.51
CA ILE A 40 34.97 1.15 -14.49
C ILE A 40 35.47 2.49 -15.05
N PHE A 41 36.59 2.51 -15.78
CA PHE A 41 37.14 3.71 -16.39
C PHE A 41 36.17 4.33 -17.42
N PHE A 42 35.59 3.51 -18.30
CA PHE A 42 34.61 3.98 -19.27
C PHE A 42 33.29 4.42 -18.61
N LEU A 43 32.78 3.70 -17.61
CA LEU A 43 31.62 4.14 -16.82
C LEU A 43 31.90 5.46 -16.08
N GLY A 44 33.10 5.61 -15.52
CA GLY A 44 33.54 6.81 -14.80
C GLY A 44 33.65 8.06 -15.67
N ILE A 45 33.86 7.91 -16.99
CA ILE A 45 33.90 9.01 -17.96
C ILE A 45 32.53 9.23 -18.63
N TYR A 46 31.79 8.16 -18.89
CA TYR A 46 30.52 8.21 -19.62
C TYR A 46 29.34 8.68 -18.76
N LEU A 47 29.28 8.30 -17.47
CA LEU A 47 28.21 8.78 -16.59
C LEU A 47 28.24 10.30 -16.36
N PRO A 48 29.40 10.93 -16.04
CA PRO A 48 29.45 12.37 -15.81
C PRO A 48 29.11 13.19 -17.04
N THR A 49 29.52 12.74 -18.23
CA THR A 49 29.20 13.41 -19.51
C THR A 49 27.71 13.31 -19.85
N LEU A 50 27.08 12.16 -19.58
CA LEU A 50 25.65 11.93 -19.78
C LEU A 50 24.76 12.66 -18.75
N VAL A 51 25.28 12.90 -17.54
CA VAL A 51 24.63 13.73 -16.52
C VAL A 51 24.82 15.23 -16.79
N ALA A 52 25.93 15.64 -17.40
CA ALA A 52 26.20 17.02 -17.78
C ALA A 52 25.34 17.52 -18.96
N SER A 53 24.86 16.61 -19.83
CA SER A 53 23.98 16.94 -20.96
C SER A 53 22.49 17.08 -20.60
N LYS A 54 22.09 16.82 -19.35
CA LYS A 54 20.69 16.92 -18.88
C LYS A 54 20.36 18.28 -18.22
N PRO A 55 19.12 18.78 -18.33
CA PRO A 55 18.68 20.03 -17.73
C PRO A 55 18.85 20.04 -16.20
N ARG A 56 19.18 21.22 -15.63
CA ARG A 56 19.60 21.44 -14.22
C ARG A 56 18.73 20.74 -13.17
N ASN A 57 17.41 20.70 -13.35
CA ASN A 57 16.48 20.10 -12.38
C ASN A 57 16.60 18.57 -12.32
N ALA A 58 16.87 17.91 -13.45
CA ALA A 58 17.06 16.45 -13.50
C ALA A 58 18.40 16.02 -12.88
N ARG A 59 19.43 16.88 -12.97
CA ARG A 59 20.74 16.65 -12.36
C ARG A 59 20.68 16.67 -10.83
N GLN A 60 19.88 17.56 -10.24
CA GLN A 60 19.71 17.63 -8.78
C GLN A 60 18.98 16.42 -8.21
N THR A 61 17.94 15.92 -8.89
CA THR A 61 17.22 14.71 -8.47
C THR A 61 18.11 13.47 -8.55
N PHE A 62 18.85 13.29 -9.64
CA PHE A 62 19.75 12.15 -9.81
C PHE A 62 20.87 12.12 -8.77
N VAL A 63 21.48 13.26 -8.44
CA VAL A 63 22.53 13.34 -7.41
C VAL A 63 21.98 13.01 -6.02
N LYS A 64 20.75 13.45 -5.71
CA LYS A 64 20.09 13.10 -4.44
C LYS A 64 19.78 11.61 -4.35
N ASP A 65 19.24 11.01 -5.41
CA ASP A 65 18.92 9.58 -5.46
C ASP A 65 20.18 8.71 -5.39
N PHE A 66 21.26 9.13 -6.07
CA PHE A 66 22.55 8.45 -6.03
C PHE A 66 23.18 8.50 -4.64
N ASN A 67 23.22 9.67 -4.00
CA ASN A 67 23.75 9.80 -2.64
C ASN A 67 22.95 8.97 -1.63
N ARG A 68 21.62 8.89 -1.79
CA ARG A 68 20.76 8.07 -0.92
C ARG A 68 21.06 6.57 -1.08
N ARG A 69 21.28 6.11 -2.32
CA ARG A 69 21.66 4.71 -2.60
C ARG A 69 23.06 4.37 -2.11
N VAL A 70 24.02 5.27 -2.26
CA VAL A 70 25.38 5.09 -1.73
C VAL A 70 25.36 5.06 -0.21
N GLN A 71 24.62 5.94 0.45
CA GLN A 71 24.47 5.91 1.91
C GLN A 71 23.84 4.61 2.39
N SER A 72 22.83 4.08 1.69
CA SER A 72 22.20 2.80 2.02
C SER A 72 23.19 1.61 1.90
N ILE A 73 24.03 1.61 0.87
CA ILE A 73 25.07 0.58 0.69
C ILE A 73 26.17 0.73 1.74
N VAL A 74 26.60 1.96 2.03
CA VAL A 74 27.61 2.24 3.05
C VAL A 74 27.09 1.83 4.42
N SER A 75 25.82 2.10 4.77
CA SER A 75 25.22 1.62 6.03
C SER A 75 25.11 0.10 6.10
N ALA A 76 24.82 -0.58 4.98
CA ALA A 76 24.76 -2.03 4.93
C ALA A 76 26.16 -2.69 5.08
N LEU A 77 27.21 -2.02 4.60
CA LEU A 77 28.60 -2.50 4.72
C LEU A 77 29.23 -2.12 6.07
N SER A 78 28.88 -0.97 6.63
CA SER A 78 29.38 -0.51 7.94
C SER A 78 28.67 -1.15 9.13
N GLY A 79 27.50 -1.77 8.93
CA GLY A 79 26.85 -2.63 9.93
C GLY A 79 27.54 -3.99 10.17
N ARG A 80 28.66 -4.29 9.50
CA ARG A 80 29.38 -5.57 9.61
C ARG A 80 30.71 -5.50 10.38
N ALA A 81 31.06 -4.34 10.95
CA ALA A 81 32.29 -4.17 11.72
C ALA A 81 32.02 -3.30 12.95
N ASN A 82 31.75 -3.95 14.09
CA ASN A 82 32.02 -3.54 15.48
C ASN A 82 30.91 -4.00 16.43
N SER A 83 31.19 -5.01 17.26
CA SER A 83 30.93 -5.02 18.70
C SER A 83 31.19 -6.41 19.29
N GLU A 84 32.27 -6.51 20.07
CA GLU A 84 32.35 -7.42 21.22
C GLU A 84 31.63 -6.74 22.40
N ASP A 85 30.95 -7.55 23.22
CA ASP A 85 30.34 -7.27 24.54
C ASP A 85 29.09 -6.37 24.66
N ALA A 86 27.90 -7.00 24.67
CA ALA A 86 26.81 -6.81 25.66
C ALA A 86 25.63 -7.78 25.36
N PRO A 87 24.92 -8.32 26.38
CA PRO A 87 23.97 -9.44 26.20
C PRO A 87 22.52 -9.01 25.90
N ASP A 88 21.81 -9.95 25.27
CA ASP A 88 20.34 -10.11 25.17
C ASP A 88 19.53 -9.05 24.41
N ALA A 89 19.72 -9.02 23.09
CA ALA A 89 18.80 -8.37 22.13
C ALA A 89 18.43 -9.29 20.94
N GLU A 90 18.57 -10.61 21.06
CA GLU A 90 18.34 -11.55 19.94
C GLU A 90 16.93 -12.15 19.89
N GLN A 91 16.03 -11.84 20.85
CA GLN A 91 14.69 -12.42 20.87
C GLN A 91 13.61 -11.58 20.17
N GLU A 92 13.85 -10.29 19.86
CA GLU A 92 12.86 -9.45 19.15
C GLU A 92 13.05 -9.40 17.63
N ILE A 93 14.24 -9.71 17.12
CA ILE A 93 14.55 -9.57 15.68
C ILE A 93 14.02 -10.78 14.88
N GLY A 94 13.91 -11.96 15.50
CA GLY A 94 13.46 -13.20 14.84
C GLY A 94 11.96 -13.28 14.52
N CYS A 95 11.11 -12.49 15.16
CA CYS A 95 9.66 -12.49 14.90
C CYS A 95 9.22 -11.46 13.85
N ALA A 96 10.08 -10.49 13.48
CA ALA A 96 9.69 -9.39 12.61
C ALA A 96 9.56 -9.79 11.13
N ASP A 97 10.36 -10.75 10.67
CA ASP A 97 10.39 -11.14 9.24
C ASP A 97 9.24 -12.07 8.85
N ALA A 98 8.70 -12.85 9.81
CA ALA A 98 7.58 -13.74 9.57
C ALA A 98 6.21 -13.03 9.53
N ASP A 99 6.09 -11.83 10.14
CA ASP A 99 4.83 -11.08 10.27
C ASP A 99 4.51 -10.23 9.01
N SER A 100 5.42 -10.18 8.02
CA SER A 100 5.28 -9.38 6.79
C SER A 100 4.69 -10.14 5.60
N GLY A 101 4.23 -11.40 5.79
CA GLY A 101 4.04 -12.38 4.72
C GLY A 101 3.06 -12.03 3.58
N ARG A 102 2.36 -10.88 3.61
CA ARG A 102 1.43 -10.44 2.55
C ARG A 102 1.43 -8.92 2.32
N LEU A 103 2.57 -8.26 2.56
CA LEU A 103 2.75 -6.83 2.31
C LEU A 103 3.70 -6.60 1.13
N TYR A 104 3.19 -6.05 0.03
CA TYR A 104 3.93 -5.92 -1.22
C TYR A 104 4.31 -4.47 -1.53
N THR A 105 5.47 -4.28 -2.14
CA THR A 105 5.82 -3.06 -2.90
C THR A 105 5.22 -3.12 -4.30
N LYS A 106 5.20 -2.00 -5.03
CA LYS A 106 4.71 -1.99 -6.41
C LYS A 106 5.56 -2.88 -7.33
N GLU A 107 6.88 -2.91 -7.13
CA GLU A 107 7.80 -3.75 -7.88
C GLU A 107 7.53 -5.24 -7.61
N GLN A 108 7.24 -5.61 -6.36
CA GLN A 108 6.85 -6.98 -6.01
C GLN A 108 5.52 -7.37 -6.63
N VAL A 109 4.51 -6.48 -6.63
CA VAL A 109 3.26 -6.76 -7.34
C VAL A 109 3.50 -6.98 -8.84
N GLU A 110 4.40 -6.19 -9.43
CA GLU A 110 4.80 -6.28 -10.84
C GLU A 110 5.60 -7.56 -11.18
N SER A 111 6.35 -8.13 -10.23
CA SER A 111 7.19 -9.31 -10.46
C SER A 111 6.60 -10.64 -9.98
N GLU A 112 5.74 -10.63 -8.96
CA GLU A 112 5.22 -11.84 -8.31
C GLU A 112 3.85 -12.28 -8.83
N PHE A 113 3.08 -11.37 -9.44
CA PHE A 113 1.79 -11.68 -10.06
C PHE A 113 1.85 -11.52 -11.57
N ASP A 114 1.49 -12.58 -12.29
CA ASP A 114 1.38 -12.56 -13.75
C ASP A 114 0.25 -11.63 -14.21
N MET A 115 0.33 -11.15 -15.47
CA MET A 115 -0.63 -10.17 -16.02
C MET A 115 -2.09 -10.63 -16.07
N ASP A 116 -2.34 -11.93 -15.99
CA ASP A 116 -3.67 -12.56 -15.93
C ASP A 116 -4.13 -12.86 -14.49
N ALA A 117 -3.26 -12.70 -13.48
CA ALA A 117 -3.65 -12.81 -12.08
C ALA A 117 -4.53 -11.62 -11.67
N TRP A 118 -5.61 -11.88 -10.92
CA TRP A 118 -6.56 -10.83 -10.52
C TRP A 118 -5.88 -9.71 -9.71
N GLN A 119 -4.87 -10.02 -8.89
CA GLN A 119 -4.10 -9.05 -8.12
C GLN A 119 -3.42 -8.05 -9.05
N ARG A 120 -2.81 -8.57 -10.12
CA ARG A 120 -2.09 -7.79 -11.12
C ARG A 120 -3.03 -6.91 -11.92
N ILE A 121 -4.18 -7.46 -12.32
CA ILE A 121 -5.24 -6.74 -13.04
C ILE A 121 -5.76 -5.57 -12.21
N ALA A 122 -6.21 -5.84 -10.97
CA ALA A 122 -6.72 -4.81 -10.06
C ALA A 122 -5.66 -3.73 -9.77
N TYR A 123 -4.41 -4.12 -9.59
CA TYR A 123 -3.29 -3.20 -9.40
C TYR A 123 -3.03 -2.32 -10.64
N GLU A 124 -3.00 -2.88 -11.85
CA GLU A 124 -2.76 -2.11 -13.08
C GLU A 124 -3.90 -1.13 -13.38
N GLU A 125 -5.14 -1.49 -13.06
CA GLU A 125 -6.28 -0.58 -13.15
C GLU A 125 -6.22 0.55 -12.11
N PHE A 126 -5.89 0.23 -10.86
CA PHE A 126 -5.62 1.22 -9.82
C PHE A 126 -4.51 2.18 -10.25
N LYS A 127 -3.37 1.65 -10.73
CA LYS A 127 -2.23 2.39 -11.25
C LYS A 127 -2.62 3.31 -12.41
N THR A 128 -3.40 2.80 -13.36
CA THR A 128 -3.91 3.60 -14.49
C THR A 128 -4.77 4.75 -14.00
N THR A 129 -5.66 4.48 -13.05
CA THR A 129 -6.56 5.48 -12.46
C THR A 129 -5.78 6.59 -11.76
N ILE A 130 -4.89 6.26 -10.83
CA ILE A 130 -4.17 7.28 -10.04
C ILE A 130 -3.11 8.05 -10.84
N LEU A 131 -2.64 7.48 -11.96
CA LEU A 131 -1.71 8.14 -12.87
C LEU A 131 -2.42 8.93 -13.99
N ALA A 132 -3.74 8.80 -14.13
CA ALA A 132 -4.52 9.46 -15.17
C ALA A 132 -4.27 10.98 -15.15
N LYS A 133 -3.75 11.51 -16.27
CA LYS A 133 -3.47 12.94 -16.49
C LYS A 133 -3.36 13.22 -17.99
N GLY A 134 -4.04 14.26 -18.49
CA GLY A 134 -3.79 14.81 -19.83
C GLY A 134 -5.01 14.82 -20.76
N ALA A 135 -4.81 15.32 -21.98
CA ALA A 135 -5.86 15.62 -22.96
C ALA A 135 -6.69 14.36 -23.31
N GLY A 136 -7.89 14.27 -22.71
CA GLY A 136 -8.86 13.18 -22.90
C GLY A 136 -9.22 12.43 -21.62
N LEU A 137 -8.37 12.46 -20.59
CA LEU A 137 -8.62 11.78 -19.31
C LEU A 137 -8.68 12.78 -18.15
N LYS A 138 -9.69 12.63 -17.30
CA LYS A 138 -9.83 13.44 -16.10
C LYS A 138 -8.70 13.12 -15.12
N THR A 139 -8.06 14.14 -14.55
CA THR A 139 -6.96 13.95 -13.59
C THR A 139 -7.49 13.42 -12.27
N PHE A 140 -6.90 12.34 -11.74
CA PHE A 140 -7.31 11.77 -10.46
C PHE A 140 -7.27 12.81 -9.33
N PRO A 141 -8.32 12.96 -8.51
CA PRO A 141 -8.43 14.09 -7.57
C PRO A 141 -7.40 14.10 -6.44
N CYS A 142 -6.96 12.92 -5.98
CA CYS A 142 -5.98 12.83 -4.90
C CYS A 142 -4.55 12.89 -5.43
N VAL A 143 -4.02 14.11 -5.59
CA VAL A 143 -2.64 14.34 -6.05
C VAL A 143 -1.61 13.67 -5.16
N TYR A 144 -1.90 13.54 -3.86
CA TYR A 144 -0.99 12.94 -2.87
C TYR A 144 -0.87 11.42 -3.04
N ALA A 145 -1.96 10.74 -3.38
CA ALA A 145 -1.91 9.33 -3.77
C ALA A 145 -1.03 9.14 -5.02
N THR A 146 -1.20 9.99 -6.05
CA THR A 146 -0.33 9.96 -7.23
C THR A 146 1.14 10.19 -6.87
N MET A 147 1.44 11.09 -5.94
CA MET A 147 2.80 11.36 -5.47
C MET A 147 3.40 10.18 -4.73
N GLY A 148 2.67 9.59 -3.76
CA GLY A 148 3.12 8.42 -3.01
C GLY A 148 3.39 7.22 -3.91
N TYR A 149 2.49 6.95 -4.86
CA TYR A 149 2.70 5.89 -5.85
C TYR A 149 3.97 6.10 -6.69
N ARG A 150 4.17 7.32 -7.22
CA ARG A 150 5.36 7.64 -8.05
C ARG A 150 6.65 7.45 -7.27
N SER A 151 6.66 7.84 -6.00
CA SER A 151 7.81 7.68 -5.11
C SER A 151 8.05 6.25 -4.62
N GLY A 152 7.09 5.32 -4.81
CA GLY A 152 7.20 3.96 -4.28
C GLY A 152 6.87 3.86 -2.78
N ASP A 153 6.12 4.83 -2.25
CA ASP A 153 5.80 4.92 -0.82
C ASP A 153 4.61 4.05 -0.41
N HIS A 154 3.86 3.50 -1.38
CA HIS A 154 2.69 2.67 -1.09
C HIS A 154 3.08 1.22 -0.76
N ARG A 155 2.22 0.57 0.00
CA ARG A 155 2.25 -0.88 0.21
C ARG A 155 0.90 -1.47 -0.17
N TYR A 156 0.91 -2.73 -0.60
CA TYR A 156 -0.27 -3.42 -1.12
C TYR A 156 -0.55 -4.69 -0.32
N VAL A 157 -1.83 -4.98 -0.11
CA VAL A 157 -2.33 -6.21 0.49
C VAL A 157 -3.50 -6.70 -0.35
N PHE A 158 -3.53 -8.00 -0.63
CA PHE A 158 -4.58 -8.64 -1.40
C PHE A 158 -5.38 -9.59 -0.51
N LEU A 159 -6.70 -9.45 -0.50
CA LEU A 159 -7.61 -10.30 0.27
C LEU A 159 -8.02 -11.53 -0.55
N GLU A 160 -8.66 -12.50 0.10
CA GLU A 160 -9.04 -13.77 -0.54
C GLU A 160 -10.49 -13.80 -1.03
N SER A 161 -11.27 -12.75 -0.79
CA SER A 161 -12.66 -12.58 -1.23
C SER A 161 -13.00 -11.10 -1.38
N ASP A 162 -14.20 -10.80 -1.89
CA ASP A 162 -14.73 -9.45 -2.06
C ASP A 162 -15.27 -8.84 -0.75
N ASP A 163 -15.36 -9.67 0.30
CA ASP A 163 -15.84 -9.28 1.61
C ASP A 163 -14.69 -9.01 2.59
N PRO A 164 -14.33 -7.73 2.81
CA PRO A 164 -13.24 -7.39 3.71
C PRO A 164 -13.46 -7.81 5.16
N SER A 165 -14.71 -8.03 5.59
CA SER A 165 -15.06 -8.32 6.99
C SER A 165 -14.78 -9.77 7.40
N GLU A 166 -14.59 -10.67 6.45
CA GLU A 166 -14.40 -12.08 6.74
C GLU A 166 -13.19 -12.31 7.67
N PRO A 167 -13.29 -13.20 8.67
CA PRO A 167 -12.21 -13.44 9.62
C PRO A 167 -10.86 -13.81 8.99
N ARG A 168 -10.87 -14.50 7.83
CA ARG A 168 -9.64 -14.79 7.06
C ARG A 168 -8.98 -13.53 6.52
N ASN A 169 -9.76 -12.57 6.01
CA ASN A 169 -9.27 -11.30 5.48
C ASN A 169 -8.76 -10.40 6.60
N VAL A 170 -9.46 -10.34 7.74
CA VAL A 170 -8.97 -9.64 8.93
C VAL A 170 -7.61 -10.20 9.39
N ARG A 171 -7.43 -11.53 9.38
CA ARG A 171 -6.15 -12.18 9.72
C ARG A 171 -5.02 -11.91 8.73
N ILE A 172 -5.34 -11.56 7.49
CA ILE A 172 -4.36 -11.12 6.48
C ILE A 172 -3.97 -9.67 6.75
N VAL A 173 -4.97 -8.79 6.95
CA VAL A 173 -4.74 -7.35 7.07
C VAL A 173 -4.08 -6.99 8.39
N ALA A 174 -4.47 -7.57 9.52
CA ALA A 174 -3.96 -7.18 10.83
C ALA A 174 -2.41 -7.23 10.95
N PRO A 175 -1.72 -8.33 10.62
CA PRO A 175 -0.26 -8.37 10.64
C PRO A 175 0.37 -7.44 9.58
N ALA A 176 -0.19 -7.40 8.36
CA ALA A 176 0.32 -6.54 7.29
C ALA A 176 0.20 -5.04 7.63
N LEU A 177 -0.91 -4.62 8.25
CA LEU A 177 -1.12 -3.25 8.73
C LEU A 177 -0.14 -2.92 9.86
N ARG A 178 0.10 -3.84 10.80
CA ARG A 178 1.10 -3.63 11.85
C ARG A 178 2.51 -3.48 11.27
N ALA A 179 2.91 -4.35 10.34
CA ALA A 179 4.19 -4.25 9.65
C ALA A 179 4.33 -2.94 8.88
N TYR A 180 3.28 -2.55 8.13
CA TYR A 180 3.22 -1.26 7.44
C TYR A 180 3.40 -0.08 8.41
N LEU A 181 2.68 -0.07 9.54
CA LEU A 181 2.77 1.01 10.52
C LEU A 181 4.18 1.16 11.10
N ARG A 182 4.84 0.04 11.45
CA ARG A 182 6.24 0.03 11.94
C ARG A 182 7.19 0.67 10.93
N MET A 183 7.04 0.39 9.63
CA MET A 183 7.93 0.95 8.59
C MET A 183 7.47 2.30 8.03
N SER A 184 6.22 2.72 8.26
CA SER A 184 5.58 3.85 7.56
C SER A 184 6.37 5.16 7.65
N LYS A 185 7.03 5.42 8.78
CA LYS A 185 7.87 6.63 8.99
C LYS A 185 9.17 6.65 8.19
N SER A 186 9.64 5.48 7.72
CA SER A 186 10.81 5.34 6.85
C SER A 186 10.45 5.45 5.36
N LEU A 187 9.16 5.37 5.03
CA LEU A 187 8.62 5.63 3.70
C LEU A 187 8.51 7.14 3.46
N GLY A 188 8.05 7.56 2.29
CA GLY A 188 7.84 8.97 1.98
C GLY A 188 6.57 9.58 2.57
N ASP A 189 6.50 10.91 2.45
CA ASP A 189 5.49 11.76 3.09
C ASP A 189 4.05 11.50 2.67
N ASN A 190 3.83 10.75 1.59
CA ASN A 190 2.51 10.42 1.04
C ASN A 190 2.26 8.91 1.02
N THR A 191 2.85 8.18 1.99
CA THR A 191 2.66 6.74 2.13
C THR A 191 1.20 6.37 2.40
N SER A 192 0.78 5.21 1.88
CA SER A 192 -0.56 4.65 2.06
C SER A 192 -0.48 3.12 1.95
N LEU A 193 -1.29 2.43 2.72
CA LEU A 193 -1.59 1.01 2.54
C LEU A 193 -2.81 0.90 1.62
N VAL A 194 -2.68 0.13 0.55
CA VAL A 194 -3.75 -0.13 -0.41
C VAL A 194 -4.16 -1.60 -0.27
N ILE A 195 -5.37 -1.82 0.23
CA ILE A 195 -5.93 -3.16 0.43
C ILE A 195 -6.93 -3.40 -0.70
N MET A 196 -6.76 -4.48 -1.45
CA MET A 196 -7.63 -4.84 -2.58
C MET A 196 -8.28 -6.20 -2.33
N ALA A 197 -9.60 -6.25 -2.46
CA ALA A 197 -10.39 -7.44 -2.25
C ALA A 197 -10.46 -8.28 -3.54
N ALA A 198 -10.43 -9.61 -3.42
CA ALA A 198 -10.52 -10.48 -4.59
C ALA A 198 -11.91 -10.37 -5.21
N PRO A 199 -12.05 -10.27 -6.55
CA PRO A 199 -13.36 -10.35 -7.16
C PRO A 199 -13.96 -11.74 -6.92
N THR A 200 -15.25 -11.80 -6.65
CA THR A 200 -15.99 -13.06 -6.51
C THR A 200 -17.12 -13.12 -7.53
N ASP A 201 -17.43 -14.33 -7.99
CA ASP A 201 -18.63 -14.57 -8.79
C ASP A 201 -19.88 -14.34 -7.93
N GLY A 202 -20.83 -13.54 -8.41
CA GLY A 202 -22.05 -13.25 -7.66
C GLY A 202 -22.76 -11.98 -8.12
N GLU A 203 -23.83 -11.63 -7.40
CA GLU A 203 -24.53 -10.37 -7.60
C GLU A 203 -23.68 -9.20 -7.09
N SER A 204 -23.70 -8.10 -7.85
CA SER A 204 -23.02 -6.87 -7.44
C SER A 204 -23.63 -6.32 -6.14
N ARG A 205 -22.80 -6.15 -5.10
CA ARG A 205 -23.21 -5.46 -3.87
C ARG A 205 -23.40 -3.97 -4.12
N SER A 206 -24.30 -3.36 -3.38
CA SER A 206 -24.51 -1.91 -3.31
C SER A 206 -23.41 -1.20 -2.53
N VAL A 207 -23.32 0.14 -2.66
CA VAL A 207 -22.40 0.96 -1.85
C VAL A 207 -22.67 0.79 -0.35
N ASP A 208 -23.93 0.67 0.07
CA ASP A 208 -24.31 0.53 1.48
C ASP A 208 -23.87 -0.83 2.06
N GLU A 209 -23.93 -1.91 1.27
CA GLU A 209 -23.42 -3.25 1.66
C GLU A 209 -21.89 -3.28 1.76
N TYR A 210 -21.19 -2.63 0.82
CA TYR A 210 -19.74 -2.46 0.92
C TYR A 210 -19.34 -1.60 2.12
N ASN A 211 -20.08 -0.52 2.41
CA ASN A 211 -19.86 0.30 3.59
C ASN A 211 -20.02 -0.53 4.87
N HIS A 212 -21.05 -1.36 4.97
CA HIS A 212 -21.24 -2.24 6.12
C HIS A 212 -20.06 -3.21 6.29
N SER A 213 -19.66 -3.91 5.23
CA SER A 213 -18.54 -4.86 5.26
C SER A 213 -17.21 -4.17 5.60
N PHE A 214 -17.00 -2.94 5.10
CA PHE A 214 -15.85 -2.11 5.46
C PHE A 214 -15.82 -1.80 6.97
N TRP A 215 -16.94 -1.38 7.55
CA TRP A 215 -17.04 -1.12 8.98
C TRP A 215 -16.82 -2.37 9.84
N GLU A 216 -17.39 -3.50 9.44
CA GLU A 216 -17.17 -4.79 10.10
C GLU A 216 -15.70 -5.23 10.01
N MET A 217 -15.00 -4.97 8.90
CA MET A 217 -13.55 -5.18 8.81
C MET A 217 -12.79 -4.31 9.82
N LEU A 218 -13.09 -3.00 9.89
CA LEU A 218 -12.43 -2.11 10.86
C LEU A 218 -12.68 -2.59 12.30
N ARG A 219 -13.89 -3.08 12.59
CA ARG A 219 -14.23 -3.65 13.89
C ARG A 219 -13.47 -4.96 14.15
N GLY A 220 -13.39 -5.84 13.17
CA GLY A 220 -12.59 -7.08 13.25
C GLY A 220 -11.12 -6.80 13.52
N LEU A 221 -10.53 -5.83 12.84
CA LEU A 221 -9.17 -5.35 13.10
C LEU A 221 -9.02 -4.79 14.52
N ARG A 222 -10.01 -4.03 15.01
CA ARG A 222 -9.98 -3.49 16.38
C ARG A 222 -10.00 -4.60 17.44
N ILE A 223 -10.79 -5.65 17.23
CA ILE A 223 -10.81 -6.85 18.10
C ILE A 223 -9.46 -7.57 18.09
N TRP A 224 -8.76 -7.54 16.95
CA TRP A 224 -7.43 -8.13 16.77
C TRP A 224 -6.27 -7.26 17.24
N ASP A 225 -6.53 -6.00 17.58
CA ASP A 225 -5.49 -5.06 17.99
C ASP A 225 -5.04 -5.36 19.43
N SER A 226 -3.77 -5.70 19.59
CA SER A 226 -3.17 -5.95 20.91
C SER A 226 -2.96 -4.67 21.72
N LYS A 227 -2.96 -3.49 21.08
CA LYS A 227 -2.78 -2.22 21.77
C LYS A 227 -4.13 -1.62 22.18
N PRO A 228 -4.20 -1.01 23.38
CA PRO A 228 -5.40 -0.30 23.79
C PRO A 228 -5.67 0.88 22.85
N TRP A 229 -6.94 1.26 22.73
CA TRP A 229 -7.32 2.47 22.02
C TRP A 229 -6.66 3.69 22.70
N PRO A 230 -6.04 4.63 21.95
CA PRO A 230 -5.37 5.77 22.57
C PRO A 230 -6.38 6.66 23.31
N LYS A 231 -6.02 7.13 24.51
CA LYS A 231 -6.93 7.87 25.41
C LYS A 231 -7.33 9.25 24.87
N GLU A 232 -6.52 9.80 23.98
CA GLU A 232 -6.73 11.10 23.35
C GLU A 232 -7.81 11.08 22.26
N PHE A 233 -8.19 9.91 21.74
CA PHE A 233 -9.24 9.78 20.73
C PHE A 233 -10.53 9.23 21.37
N PRO A 234 -11.68 9.88 21.16
CA PRO A 234 -12.95 9.41 21.69
C PRO A 234 -13.35 8.05 21.08
N GLN A 235 -14.24 7.32 21.76
CA GLN A 235 -14.83 6.07 21.27
C GLN A 235 -16.12 6.28 20.49
N ASP A 236 -16.82 7.39 20.76
CA ASP A 236 -18.02 7.80 20.02
C ASP A 236 -17.65 8.21 18.59
N THR A 237 -18.10 7.45 17.60
CA THR A 237 -17.81 7.67 16.18
C THR A 237 -18.35 8.99 15.64
N HIS A 238 -19.37 9.55 16.28
CA HIS A 238 -19.94 10.85 15.89
C HIS A 238 -19.20 12.04 16.51
N HIS A 239 -18.21 11.80 17.37
CA HIS A 239 -17.42 12.88 17.95
C HIS A 239 -16.48 13.49 16.89
N GLU A 240 -16.36 14.83 16.88
CA GLU A 240 -15.53 15.59 15.91
C GLU A 240 -14.04 15.23 15.89
N LYS A 241 -13.54 14.57 16.95
CA LYS A 241 -12.15 14.15 17.13
C LYS A 241 -11.99 12.63 17.04
N TRP A 242 -13.07 11.92 16.69
CA TRP A 242 -12.98 10.48 16.47
C TRP A 242 -12.16 10.22 15.22
N THR A 243 -11.29 9.21 15.30
CA THR A 243 -10.56 8.70 14.15
C THR A 243 -10.24 7.23 14.41
N TYR A 244 -10.20 6.43 13.35
CA TYR A 244 -9.88 5.02 13.47
C TYR A 244 -8.44 4.85 13.97
N CYS A 245 -8.24 4.00 14.99
CA CYS A 245 -6.91 3.71 15.54
C CYS A 245 -6.61 2.22 15.44
N PHE A 246 -5.38 1.89 15.03
CA PHE A 246 -4.85 0.53 15.07
C PHE A 246 -3.36 0.56 15.44
N ASP A 247 -2.93 -0.39 16.27
CA ASP A 247 -1.57 -0.45 16.83
C ASP A 247 -1.15 0.88 17.49
N GLY A 248 -2.11 1.55 18.15
CA GLY A 248 -1.93 2.84 18.80
C GLY A 248 -1.74 4.03 17.84
N THR A 249 -1.87 3.82 16.53
CA THR A 249 -1.69 4.87 15.51
C THR A 249 -3.06 5.33 14.98
N PRO A 250 -3.33 6.65 14.95
CA PRO A 250 -4.52 7.19 14.27
C PRO A 250 -4.37 7.10 12.76
N LEU A 251 -5.44 6.70 12.08
CA LEU A 251 -5.49 6.35 10.67
C LEU A 251 -6.71 6.99 9.99
N PHE A 252 -6.61 7.18 8.68
CA PHE A 252 -7.71 7.60 7.83
C PHE A 252 -7.97 6.56 6.74
N PRO A 253 -8.83 5.56 7.00
CA PRO A 253 -9.23 4.56 6.01
C PRO A 253 -10.35 5.08 5.12
N VAL A 254 -10.24 4.89 3.81
CA VAL A 254 -11.26 5.30 2.84
C VAL A 254 -11.62 4.09 1.98
N ALA A 255 -12.91 3.79 1.90
CA ALA A 255 -13.47 2.77 1.04
C ALA A 255 -13.72 3.30 -0.38
N LEU A 256 -13.31 2.51 -1.36
CA LEU A 256 -13.61 2.65 -2.77
C LEU A 256 -14.27 1.36 -3.24
N THR A 257 -15.30 1.45 -4.07
CA THR A 257 -16.11 0.28 -4.44
C THR A 257 -16.42 0.25 -5.93
N PRO A 258 -16.66 -0.95 -6.50
CA PRO A 258 -17.15 -1.07 -7.88
C PRO A 258 -18.58 -0.54 -8.04
N ALA A 259 -19.33 -0.36 -6.95
CA ALA A 259 -20.71 0.10 -6.96
C ALA A 259 -20.86 1.61 -7.18
N HIS A 260 -19.80 2.41 -7.01
CA HIS A 260 -19.84 3.85 -7.29
C HIS A 260 -19.91 4.09 -8.80
N GLN A 261 -20.98 4.71 -9.28
CA GLN A 261 -21.19 4.97 -10.71
C GLN A 261 -21.07 6.45 -11.06
N ARG A 262 -21.39 7.33 -10.10
CA ARG A 262 -21.40 8.79 -10.29
C ARG A 262 -20.23 9.47 -9.59
N ARG A 263 -19.81 8.98 -8.43
CA ARG A 263 -18.62 9.45 -7.71
C ARG A 263 -17.40 8.64 -8.10
N TRP A 264 -16.87 8.91 -9.28
CA TRP A 264 -15.70 8.22 -9.83
C TRP A 264 -14.47 8.28 -8.93
N SER A 265 -14.32 9.33 -8.11
CA SER A 265 -13.26 9.46 -7.12
C SER A 265 -13.30 8.41 -6.00
N ARG A 266 -14.42 7.69 -5.87
CA ARG A 266 -14.63 6.55 -4.98
C ARG A 266 -14.82 5.23 -5.72
N HIS A 267 -14.79 5.24 -7.06
CA HIS A 267 -14.86 4.03 -7.85
C HIS A 267 -13.52 3.29 -7.85
N ALA A 268 -13.58 1.97 -7.70
CA ALA A 268 -12.47 1.05 -7.92
C ALA A 268 -13.01 -0.24 -8.54
N PRO A 269 -12.23 -0.95 -9.37
CA PRO A 269 -12.72 -2.14 -10.07
C PRO A 269 -13.00 -3.33 -9.16
N VAL A 270 -12.37 -3.33 -7.99
CA VAL A 270 -12.61 -4.27 -6.89
C VAL A 270 -12.81 -3.44 -5.62
N PRO A 271 -13.43 -4.01 -4.56
CA PRO A 271 -13.47 -3.34 -3.27
C PRO A 271 -12.05 -3.01 -2.81
N LEU A 272 -11.82 -1.74 -2.51
CA LEU A 272 -10.49 -1.21 -2.21
C LEU A 272 -10.56 -0.33 -0.98
N ILE A 273 -9.59 -0.48 -0.07
CA ILE A 273 -9.43 0.39 1.08
C ILE A 273 -8.07 1.06 1.01
N ALA A 274 -8.06 2.38 0.91
CA ALA A 274 -6.85 3.19 1.03
C ALA A 274 -6.73 3.66 2.48
N LEU A 275 -5.65 3.27 3.15
CA LEU A 275 -5.45 3.52 4.58
C LEU A 275 -4.10 4.22 4.80
N GLN A 276 -4.16 5.44 5.31
CA GLN A 276 -2.96 6.24 5.60
C GLN A 276 -2.93 6.66 7.07
N PRO A 277 -1.74 6.69 7.71
CA PRO A 277 -1.61 7.29 9.04
C PRO A 277 -1.97 8.77 9.03
N LYS A 278 -2.63 9.27 10.09
CA LYS A 278 -3.01 10.69 10.15
C LYS A 278 -1.84 11.66 10.06
N TRP A 279 -0.66 11.25 10.51
CA TRP A 279 0.54 12.10 10.40
C TRP A 279 0.88 12.50 8.95
N VAL A 280 0.45 11.71 7.95
CA VAL A 280 0.54 12.07 6.52
C VAL A 280 -0.30 13.31 6.23
N LEU A 281 -1.55 13.30 6.72
CA LEU A 281 -2.48 14.43 6.59
C LEU A 281 -2.04 15.63 7.44
N ASP A 282 -1.53 15.41 8.65
CA ASP A 282 -1.07 16.50 9.52
C ASP A 282 0.09 17.27 8.90
N ARG A 283 1.02 16.56 8.26
CA ARG A 283 2.13 17.18 7.53
C ARG A 283 1.64 17.95 6.30
N LEU A 284 0.67 17.39 5.60
CA LEU A 284 0.06 18.01 4.44
C LEU A 284 -0.71 19.29 4.80
N LEU A 285 -1.45 19.26 5.90
CA LEU A 285 -2.36 20.31 6.35
C LEU A 285 -1.77 21.16 7.49
N SER A 286 -0.43 21.19 7.58
CA SER A 286 0.32 21.68 8.74
C SER A 286 0.19 23.18 9.01
N THR A 287 -0.23 23.97 8.01
CA THR A 287 -0.51 25.41 8.14
C THR A 287 -1.84 25.75 7.48
N PRO A 288 -2.48 26.88 7.84
CA PRO A 288 -3.71 27.32 7.20
C PRO A 288 -3.58 27.43 5.67
N GLU A 289 -2.48 27.98 5.17
CA GLU A 289 -2.23 28.18 3.74
C GLU A 289 -2.04 26.84 3.01
N LYS A 290 -1.31 25.91 3.62
CA LYS A 290 -1.17 24.55 3.07
C LYS A 290 -2.51 23.82 3.04
N ARG A 291 -3.31 23.96 4.09
CA ARG A 291 -4.65 23.37 4.18
C ARG A 291 -5.56 23.92 3.09
N GLU A 292 -5.66 25.24 2.97
CA GLU A 292 -6.44 25.90 1.92
C GLU A 292 -5.98 25.48 0.53
N SER A 293 -4.67 25.48 0.28
CA SER A 293 -4.11 25.08 -1.01
C SER A 293 -4.40 23.62 -1.35
N ALA A 294 -4.17 22.70 -0.41
CA ALA A 294 -4.39 21.27 -0.59
C ALA A 294 -5.88 20.96 -0.80
N THR A 295 -6.74 21.45 0.09
CA THR A 295 -8.19 21.23 0.01
C THR A 295 -8.80 21.89 -1.21
N GLY A 296 -8.43 23.13 -1.54
CA GLY A 296 -8.90 23.84 -2.73
C GLY A 296 -8.50 23.12 -4.03
N LYS A 297 -7.28 22.58 -4.09
CA LYS A 297 -6.82 21.78 -5.24
C LYS A 297 -7.62 20.48 -5.39
N VAL A 298 -7.80 19.73 -4.31
CA VAL A 298 -8.57 18.47 -4.33
C VAL A 298 -10.04 18.74 -4.71
N ARG A 299 -10.69 19.75 -4.10
CA ARG A 299 -12.07 20.14 -4.41
C ARG A 299 -12.25 20.56 -5.87
N LYS A 300 -11.30 21.32 -6.43
CA LYS A 300 -11.31 21.68 -7.86
C LYS A 300 -11.24 20.46 -8.76
N LEU A 301 -10.40 19.48 -8.44
CA LEU A 301 -10.28 18.26 -9.22
C LEU A 301 -11.53 17.37 -9.06
N LEU A 302 -12.08 17.23 -7.86
CA LEU A 302 -13.33 16.49 -7.62
C LEU A 302 -14.47 17.01 -8.49
N LYS A 303 -14.66 18.33 -8.53
CA LYS A 303 -15.69 18.99 -9.37
C LYS A 303 -15.55 18.67 -10.86
N GLN A 304 -14.33 18.39 -11.32
CA GLN A 304 -14.09 18.01 -12.72
C GLN A 304 -14.24 16.51 -12.92
N TYR A 305 -13.80 15.72 -11.93
CA TYR A 305 -13.68 14.26 -11.98
C TYR A 305 -15.03 13.56 -11.83
N ASP A 306 -15.76 13.88 -10.78
CA ASP A 306 -17.03 13.24 -10.43
C ASP A 306 -18.19 13.75 -11.31
N GLN A 307 -19.26 12.96 -11.39
CA GLN A 307 -20.54 13.35 -12.02
C GLN A 307 -21.55 13.90 -11.00
N VAL A 308 -21.12 14.08 -9.76
CA VAL A 308 -21.91 14.57 -8.63
C VAL A 308 -21.18 15.75 -7.99
N ASP A 309 -21.94 16.62 -7.32
CA ASP A 309 -21.36 17.70 -6.56
C ASP A 309 -20.47 17.17 -5.42
N ILE A 310 -19.57 18.02 -4.96
CA ILE A 310 -18.69 17.71 -3.84
C ILE A 310 -19.54 17.39 -2.61
N SER A 311 -19.27 16.25 -1.98
CA SER A 311 -20.04 15.81 -0.81
C SER A 311 -19.94 16.82 0.34
N PRO A 312 -21.05 17.09 1.05
CA PRO A 312 -21.04 17.90 2.27
C PRO A 312 -20.26 17.24 3.41
N ASP A 313 -20.11 15.91 3.40
CA ASP A 313 -19.41 15.15 4.44
C ASP A 313 -17.90 15.37 4.44
N LEU A 314 -17.33 15.88 3.33
CA LEU A 314 -15.92 16.27 3.23
C LEU A 314 -15.63 17.50 4.10
N THR A 315 -15.54 17.28 5.41
CA THR A 315 -15.40 18.28 6.48
C THR A 315 -13.97 18.36 7.02
N THR A 316 -13.68 19.37 7.84
CA THR A 316 -12.38 19.49 8.49
C THR A 316 -12.35 18.66 9.77
N TYR A 317 -11.35 17.79 9.92
CA TYR A 317 -11.16 17.04 11.17
C TYR A 317 -11.09 17.97 12.40
N GLY A 318 -11.87 17.66 13.44
CA GLY A 318 -11.96 18.44 14.67
C GLY A 318 -12.86 19.67 14.61
N GLU A 319 -13.55 19.92 13.49
CA GLU A 319 -14.49 21.03 13.36
C GLU A 319 -15.79 20.76 14.12
N VAL A 320 -16.20 21.71 14.96
CA VAL A 320 -17.34 21.56 15.86
C VAL A 320 -18.62 21.30 15.08
N GLY A 321 -19.35 20.26 15.47
CA GLY A 321 -20.59 19.84 14.81
C GLY A 321 -20.38 19.02 13.54
N THR A 322 -19.14 18.60 13.24
CA THR A 322 -18.82 17.68 12.14
C THR A 322 -18.25 16.36 12.68
N SER A 323 -18.20 15.34 11.83
CA SER A 323 -17.40 14.14 12.09
C SER A 323 -16.79 13.62 10.78
N GLU A 324 -15.52 13.23 10.85
CA GLU A 324 -14.79 12.62 9.74
C GLU A 324 -15.36 11.25 9.35
N VAL A 325 -16.14 10.63 10.23
CA VAL A 325 -16.70 9.29 10.03
C VAL A 325 -17.48 9.16 8.71
N HIS A 326 -18.19 10.22 8.32
CA HIS A 326 -18.98 10.24 7.10
C HIS A 326 -18.11 10.34 5.83
N GLN A 327 -16.82 10.66 5.96
CA GLN A 327 -15.87 10.73 4.84
C GLN A 327 -15.30 9.38 4.43
N LEU A 328 -15.37 8.38 5.31
CA LEU A 328 -14.71 7.08 5.15
C LEU A 328 -15.35 6.25 4.04
N CYS A 329 -16.66 6.36 3.84
CA CYS A 329 -17.38 5.84 2.67
C CYS A 329 -18.43 6.85 2.22
N LEU A 330 -18.24 7.48 1.07
CA LEU A 330 -19.19 8.45 0.52
C LEU A 330 -20.18 7.75 -0.42
N ARG A 331 -21.45 8.16 -0.39
CA ARG A 331 -22.46 7.71 -1.37
C ARG A 331 -22.43 8.52 -2.65
N ASP A 332 -23.09 8.02 -3.69
CA ASP A 332 -23.31 8.77 -4.94
C ASP A 332 -24.35 9.88 -4.75
N GLU A 333 -25.31 9.71 -3.83
CA GLU A 333 -26.45 10.62 -3.66
C GLU A 333 -26.15 11.90 -2.85
N ASN A 334 -24.90 12.10 -2.40
CA ASN A 334 -24.52 13.16 -1.43
C ASN A 334 -25.26 13.09 -0.07
N GLU A 335 -25.87 11.95 0.24
CA GLU A 335 -26.39 11.63 1.55
C GLU A 335 -25.32 10.88 2.38
N PRO A 336 -25.28 11.07 3.72
CA PRO A 336 -24.38 10.33 4.58
C PRO A 336 -24.60 8.81 4.49
N ALA A 337 -23.51 8.04 4.48
CA ALA A 337 -23.56 6.60 4.65
C ALA A 337 -23.90 6.22 6.10
N ASP A 338 -24.45 5.01 6.30
CA ASP A 338 -24.76 4.51 7.63
C ASP A 338 -23.47 4.21 8.44
N ILE A 339 -23.50 4.53 9.73
CA ILE A 339 -22.39 4.28 10.66
C ILE A 339 -22.85 3.23 11.66
N PRO A 340 -22.45 1.96 11.50
CA PRO A 340 -23.05 0.85 12.25
C PRO A 340 -22.60 0.78 13.71
N PHE A 341 -21.58 1.54 14.12
CA PHE A 341 -21.05 1.51 15.48
C PHE A 341 -21.04 2.92 16.07
N GLN A 342 -21.81 3.16 17.13
CA GLN A 342 -21.74 4.41 17.88
C GLN A 342 -20.53 4.42 18.82
N ASP A 343 -20.40 3.40 19.67
CA ASP A 343 -19.19 3.14 20.47
C ASP A 343 -18.32 2.11 19.74
N PHE A 344 -17.22 2.61 19.17
CA PHE A 344 -16.39 1.80 18.28
C PHE A 344 -15.56 0.74 19.02
N ASP A 345 -15.24 0.92 20.31
CA ASP A 345 -14.37 0.00 21.06
C ASP A 345 -15.19 -1.08 21.79
N ARG A 346 -16.36 -0.71 22.34
CA ARG A 346 -17.25 -1.66 23.06
C ARG A 346 -18.14 -2.50 22.14
N GLY A 347 -18.31 -2.11 20.87
CA GLY A 347 -18.94 -2.95 19.84
C GLY A 347 -20.45 -3.02 19.89
N GLY A 348 -21.13 -1.88 20.07
CA GLY A 348 -22.58 -1.83 19.87
C GLY A 348 -22.93 -1.84 18.39
N SER A 349 -23.50 -2.94 17.89
CA SER A 349 -24.20 -2.91 16.58
C SER A 349 -25.38 -1.94 16.69
N SER A 350 -25.44 -0.95 15.80
CA SER A 350 -26.56 -0.03 15.75
C SER A 350 -27.83 -0.82 15.40
N ALA A 351 -28.83 -0.77 16.29
CA ALA A 351 -30.13 -1.40 16.06
C ALA A 351 -30.88 -0.84 14.82
N SER A 352 -30.31 0.17 14.15
CA SER A 352 -30.77 0.72 12.87
C SER A 352 -30.40 -0.17 11.68
N PHE A 353 -29.20 -0.77 11.65
CA PHE A 353 -28.79 -1.60 10.51
C PHE A 353 -29.59 -2.90 10.43
N SER A 354 -29.75 -3.63 11.54
CA SER A 354 -30.57 -4.85 11.58
C SER A 354 -32.04 -4.60 11.19
N ARG A 355 -32.57 -3.42 11.52
CA ARG A 355 -33.94 -3.02 11.14
C ARG A 355 -34.04 -2.64 9.67
N ARG A 356 -33.04 -1.97 9.09
CA ARG A 356 -33.08 -1.56 7.68
C ARG A 356 -32.83 -2.73 6.73
N SER A 357 -31.82 -3.56 7.02
CA SER A 357 -31.56 -4.80 6.26
C SER A 357 -32.79 -5.72 6.25
N SER A 358 -33.45 -5.91 7.41
CA SER A 358 -34.67 -6.73 7.46
C SER A 358 -35.87 -6.11 6.73
N LEU A 359 -35.95 -4.78 6.60
CA LEU A 359 -36.97 -4.10 5.80
C LEU A 359 -36.67 -4.18 4.30
N GLU A 360 -35.41 -4.01 3.90
CA GLU A 360 -34.94 -4.13 2.51
C GLU A 360 -35.17 -5.56 1.98
N SER A 361 -34.77 -6.59 2.74
CA SER A 361 -34.99 -8.00 2.39
C SER A 361 -36.48 -8.37 2.33
N ARG A 362 -37.34 -7.75 3.15
CA ARG A 362 -38.79 -7.95 3.06
C ARG A 362 -39.35 -7.31 1.79
N ARG A 363 -38.84 -6.15 1.40
CA ARG A 363 -39.28 -5.44 0.20
C ARG A 363 -38.92 -6.19 -1.08
N THR A 364 -37.68 -6.68 -1.20
CA THR A 364 -37.25 -7.49 -2.35
C THR A 364 -38.01 -8.81 -2.44
N SER A 365 -38.30 -9.45 -1.31
CA SER A 365 -39.16 -10.66 -1.27
C SER A 365 -40.60 -10.39 -1.74
N LEU A 366 -41.18 -9.23 -1.39
CA LEU A 366 -42.51 -8.83 -1.82
C LEU A 366 -42.57 -8.47 -3.31
N GLU A 367 -41.54 -7.81 -3.85
CA GLU A 367 -41.43 -7.47 -5.28
C GLU A 367 -41.22 -8.72 -6.14
N SER A 368 -40.41 -9.69 -5.67
CA SER A 368 -40.22 -10.99 -6.32
C SER A 368 -41.53 -11.82 -6.37
N ARG A 369 -42.32 -11.82 -5.28
CA ARG A 369 -43.64 -12.48 -5.24
C ARG A 369 -44.64 -11.83 -6.20
N ARG A 370 -44.59 -10.51 -6.34
CA ARG A 370 -45.50 -9.77 -7.24
C ARG A 370 -45.21 -10.06 -8.71
N SER A 371 -43.94 -10.08 -9.08
CA SER A 371 -43.48 -10.44 -10.44
C SER A 371 -43.83 -11.89 -10.84
N SER A 372 -43.74 -12.83 -9.89
CA SER A 372 -44.09 -14.23 -10.14
C SER A 372 -45.61 -14.48 -10.23
N THR A 373 -46.43 -13.62 -9.62
CA THR A 373 -47.89 -13.69 -9.75
C THR A 373 -48.37 -13.15 -11.11
N GLU A 374 -47.70 -12.12 -11.65
CA GLU A 374 -48.05 -11.52 -12.96
C GLU A 374 -47.65 -12.41 -14.15
N SER A 375 -46.62 -13.26 -14.02
CA SER A 375 -46.24 -14.24 -15.05
C SER A 375 -47.14 -15.48 -15.14
N GLN A 376 -48.06 -15.70 -14.19
CA GLN A 376 -49.00 -16.83 -14.22
C GLN A 376 -50.38 -16.48 -14.79
N THR A 377 -50.57 -15.24 -15.25
CA THR A 377 -51.83 -14.71 -15.81
C THR A 377 -51.73 -14.30 -17.28
N VAL A 378 -51.01 -15.06 -18.10
CA VAL A 378 -51.04 -14.96 -19.56
C VAL A 378 -51.34 -16.32 -20.18
#